data_AF-A0A554JPS7-F1
#
_entry.id   AF-A0A554JPS7-F1
#
_cell.length_a   1.000
_cell.length_b   1.000
_cell.length_c   1.000
_cell.angle_alpha   90.00
_cell.angle_beta   90.00
_cell.angle_gamma   90.00
#
_symmetry.space_group_name_H-M   'P 1'
#
loop_
_entity.id
_entity.type
_entity.pdbx_description
1 polymer ?
#
loop_
_entity_poly.entity_id
_entity_poly.type
_entity_poly.pdbx_seq_one_letter_code
_entity_poly.pdbx_strand_id
1 'polypeptide(L)' 'MESFWELLTDPAHWYFELLLIVIFDVIVGLIIWPFIGRALIHHKSDHERLEDLEREVDKLKGRITN' A
#
# COMPACT_ATOMS: atom_id res chain seq x y z
N MET A 1 -4.67 -7.74 46.45
CA MET A 1 -3.59 -8.03 45.49
C MET A 1 -4.27 -8.72 44.34
N GLU A 2 -4.68 -7.94 43.33
CA GLU A 2 -5.32 -8.49 42.14
C GLU A 2 -4.30 -9.36 41.42
N SER A 3 -4.72 -10.59 41.14
CA SER A 3 -3.82 -11.59 40.56
C SER A 3 -3.80 -11.42 39.05
N PHE A 4 -2.65 -11.67 38.40
CA PHE A 4 -2.52 -11.65 36.94
C PHE A 4 -3.57 -12.50 36.20
N TRP A 5 -4.22 -13.43 36.90
CA TRP A 5 -5.32 -14.25 36.43
C TRP A 5 -6.67 -13.51 36.34
N GLU A 6 -6.97 -12.54 37.20
CA GLU A 6 -8.16 -11.68 37.06
C GLU A 6 -8.04 -10.80 35.81
N LEU A 7 -6.84 -10.28 35.55
CA LEU A 7 -6.55 -9.48 34.35
C LEU A 7 -6.74 -10.25 33.03
N LEU A 8 -6.43 -11.56 33.05
CA LEU A 8 -6.50 -12.45 31.88
C LEU A 8 -7.91 -13.01 31.63
N THR A 9 -8.75 -13.04 32.67
CA THR A 9 -10.11 -13.60 32.60
C THR A 9 -11.17 -12.50 32.46
N ASP A 10 -10.81 -11.24 32.71
CA ASP A 10 -11.73 -10.11 32.56
C ASP A 10 -11.99 -9.83 31.06
N PRO A 11 -13.25 -9.98 30.60
CA PRO A 11 -13.61 -9.68 29.22
C PRO A 11 -13.27 -8.24 28.83
N ALA A 12 -13.34 -7.29 29.78
CA ALA A 12 -13.03 -5.89 29.52
C ALA A 12 -11.56 -5.69 29.09
N HIS A 13 -10.64 -6.51 29.60
CA HIS A 13 -9.24 -6.45 29.23
C HIS A 13 -9.01 -6.94 27.80
N TRP A 14 -9.69 -8.03 27.40
CA TRP A 14 -9.69 -8.52 26.03
C TRP A 14 -10.27 -7.52 25.03
N TYR A 15 -11.37 -6.83 25.39
CA TYR A 15 -11.92 -5.76 24.55
C TYR A 15 -10.93 -4.61 24.37
N PHE A 16 -10.19 -4.25 25.42
CA PHE A 16 -9.15 -3.22 25.33
C PHE A 16 -7.98 -3.64 24.44
N GLU A 17 -7.51 -4.88 24.56
CA GLU A 17 -6.41 -5.38 23.75
C GLU A 17 -6.79 -5.49 22.26
N LEU A 18 -7.99 -5.98 21.95
CA LEU A 18 -8.52 -5.99 20.59
C LEU A 18 -8.70 -4.57 20.03
N LEU A 19 -9.20 -3.63 20.84
CA LEU A 19 -9.30 -2.23 20.44
C LEU A 19 -7.92 -1.65 20.12
N LEU A 20 -6.92 -1.93 20.95
CA LEU A 20 -5.54 -1.47 20.76
C LEU A 20 -4.95 -2.03 19.45
N ILE A 21 -5.18 -3.32 19.17
CA ILE A 21 -4.74 -3.96 17.92
C ILE A 21 -5.40 -3.28 16.71
N VAL A 22 -6.71 -3.03 16.75
CA VAL A 22 -7.43 -2.37 15.66
C VAL A 22 -6.95 -0.94 15.46
N ILE A 23 -6.77 -0.18 16.54
CA ILE A 23 -6.25 1.20 16.46
C ILE A 23 -4.84 1.19 15.87
N PHE A 24 -3.98 0.29 16.32
CA PHE A 24 -2.63 0.15 15.81
C PHE A 24 -2.63 -0.20 14.32
N ASP A 25 -3.45 -1.16 13.90
CA ASP A 25 -3.55 -1.58 12.50
C ASP A 25 -4.08 -0.45 11.59
N VAL A 26 -5.06 0.33 12.05
CA VAL A 26 -5.54 1.52 11.34
C VAL A 26 -4.44 2.58 11.21
N ILE A 27 -3.69 2.85 12.29
CA ILE A 27 -2.59 3.81 12.26
C ILE A 27 -1.48 3.35 11.30
N VAL A 28 -1.08 2.08 11.39
CA VAL A 28 -0.07 1.48 10.50
C VAL A 28 -0.55 1.51 9.05
N GLY A 29 -1.81 1.15 8.80
CA GLY A 29 -2.45 1.23 7.49
C GLY A 29 -2.44 2.65 6.93
N LEU A 30 -2.77 3.66 7.72
CA LEU A 30 -2.73 5.07 7.30
C LEU A 30 -1.31 5.57 7.01
N ILE A 31 -0.31 5.10 7.74
CA ILE A 31 1.10 5.44 7.49
C ILE A 31 1.60 4.79 6.19
N ILE A 32 1.18 3.55 5.91
CA ILE A 32 1.60 2.80 4.71
C ILE A 32 0.79 3.21 3.47
N TRP A 33 -0.46 3.65 3.63
CA TRP A 33 -1.35 4.11 2.56
C TRP A 33 -0.71 5.08 1.55
N PRO A 34 -0.02 6.16 1.96
CA PRO A 34 0.63 7.08 1.02
C PRO A 34 1.79 6.44 0.25
N PHE A 35 2.42 5.37 0.76
CA PHE A 35 3.48 4.65 0.06
C PHE A 35 2.90 3.72 -1.01
N ILE A 36 1.81 3.01 -0.71
CA ILE A 36 1.09 2.17 -1.68
C ILE A 36 0.53 3.05 -2.81
N GLY A 37 -0.09 4.19 -2.47
CA GLY A 37 -0.60 5.13 -3.46
C GLY A 37 0.48 5.65 -4.40
N ARG A 38 1.67 5.99 -3.88
CA ARG A 38 2.81 6.40 -4.71
C ARG A 38 3.35 5.26 -5.58
N ALA A 39 3.42 4.04 -5.06
CA ALA A 39 3.87 2.88 -5.82
C ALA A 39 2.94 2.54 -7.00
N LEU A 40 1.62 2.63 -6.80
CA LEU A 40 0.63 2.42 -7.86
C LEU A 40 0.65 3.54 -8.92
N ILE A 41 0.86 4.79 -8.52
CA ILE A 41 0.97 5.92 -9.46
C ILE A 41 2.21 5.77 -10.34
N HIS A 42 3.34 5.33 -9.79
CA HIS A 42 4.56 5.14 -10.57
C HIS A 42 4.37 4.10 -11.68
N HIS A 43 3.63 3.03 -11.39
CA HIS A 43 3.35 1.98 -12.38
C HIS A 43 2.46 2.45 -13.55
N LYS A 44 1.63 3.48 -13.35
CA LYS A 44 0.79 4.05 -14.40
C LYS A 44 1.60 4.94 -15.38
N SER A 45 2.65 5.62 -14.88
CA SER A 45 3.50 6.49 -15.72
C SER A 45 4.41 5.69 -16.67
N ASP A 46 4.85 4.49 -16.26
CA ASP A 46 5.70 3.64 -17.08
C ASP A 46 4.97 3.06 -18.30
N HIS A 47 3.65 2.89 -18.22
CA HIS A 47 2.86 2.40 -19.36
C HIS A 47 2.72 3.45 -20.47
N GLU A 48 2.52 4.74 -20.12
CA GLU A 48 2.45 5.83 -21.10
C GLU A 48 3.80 6.06 -21.80
N ARG A 49 4.90 5.99 -21.06
CA ARG A 49 6.24 6.22 -21.65
C ARG A 49 6.66 5.11 -22.61
N LEU A 50 6.22 3.87 -22.39
CA LEU A 50 6.47 2.76 -23.31
C LEU A 50 5.70 2.90 -24.61
N GLU A 51 4.45 3.34 -24.56
CA GLU A 51 3.60 3.50 -25.74
C GLU A 51 4.10 4.64 -26.66
N ASP A 52 4.58 5.74 -26.07
CA ASP A 52 5.21 6.82 -26.83
C ASP A 52 6.55 6.41 -27.45
N LEU A 53 7.34 5.59 -26.75
CA LEU A 53 8.60 5.05 -27.27
C LEU A 53 8.35 4.11 -28.46
N GLU A 54 7.31 3.27 -28.39
CA GLU A 54 6.95 2.35 -29.47
C GLU A 54 6.50 3.13 -30.73
N ARG A 55 5.72 4.20 -30.56
CA ARG A 55 5.34 5.10 -31.68
C ARG A 55 6.54 5.81 -32.31
N GLU A 56 7.53 6.22 -31.52
CA GLU A 56 8.74 6.84 -32.06
C GLU A 56 9.60 5.85 -32.84
N VAL A 57 9.77 4.63 -32.33
CA VAL A 57 10.50 3.55 -33.03
C VAL A 57 9.83 3.22 -34.36
N ASP A 58 8.50 3.10 -34.39
CA ASP A 58 7.76 2.81 -35.62
C ASP A 58 7.88 3.94 -36.66
N LYS A 59 7.79 5.21 -36.23
CA LYS A 59 8.04 6.36 -37.12
C LYS A 59 9.45 6.35 -37.68
N LEU A 60 10.45 6.04 -36.85
CA LEU A 60 11.85 6.03 -37.27
C LEU A 60 12.11 4.89 -38.25
N LYS A 61 11.58 3.70 -37.97
CA LYS A 61 11.67 2.53 -38.85
C LYS A 61 11.01 2.78 -40.20
N GLY A 62 9.86 3.44 -40.22
CA GLY A 62 9.18 3.84 -41.46
C GLY A 62 9.99 4.85 -42.30
N ARG A 63 10.78 5.72 -41.67
CA ARG A 63 11.67 6.68 -42.37
C ARG A 63 12.96 6.06 -42.90
N ILE A 64 13.42 4.95 -42.32
CA ILE A 64 14.64 4.26 -42.76
C ILE A 64 14.34 3.29 -43.91
N THR A 65 13.11 2.77 -43.97
CA THR A 65 12.71 1.73 -44.95
C THR A 65 12.16 2.32 -46.27
N ASN A 66 11.93 3.63 -46.32
CA ASN A 66 11.43 4.38 -47.48
C ASN A 66 12.53 5.30 -48.03
#